data_AF-A0A165FGU2-F1
#
_entry.id   AF-A0A165FGU2-F1
#
_cell.length_a   1.000
_cell.length_b   1.000
_cell.length_c   1.000
_cell.angle_alpha   90.00
_cell.angle_beta   90.00
_cell.angle_gamma   90.00
#
_symmetry.space_group_name_H-M   'P 1'
#
loop_
_entity.id
_entity.type
_entity.pdbx_description
1 polymer ?
#
loop_
_entity_poly.entity_id
_entity_poly.type
_entity_poly.pdbx_seq_one_letter_code
_entity_poly.pdbx_strand_id
1 'polypeptide(L)'
;MFTFEEIVQQEEDLLRKVHPTPNDIPSCTSILDEFLRSYAPGQQIRSLYRYGTTSGTAAGKWDDFMYCISLKAYSAEDRREKWIKRRAEWWAHRRMERSSEDVWDVRTCVVCALSRWTCTD
;
A
#
# COMPACT_ATOMS: atom_id res chain seq x y z
N MET A 1 -14.22 -12.93 8.61
CA MET A 1 -13.55 -11.71 8.13
C MET A 1 -12.34 -11.49 9.01
N PHE A 2 -11.13 -11.41 8.44
CA PHE A 2 -9.89 -11.24 9.22
C PHE A 2 -9.86 -9.84 9.87
N THR A 3 -9.26 -9.75 11.06
CA THR A 3 -9.04 -8.47 11.74
C THR A 3 -7.86 -7.71 11.10
N PHE A 4 -7.76 -6.39 11.34
CA PHE A 4 -6.67 -5.58 10.79
C PHE A 4 -5.30 -6.09 11.26
N GLU A 5 -5.19 -6.44 12.54
CA GLU A 5 -3.97 -6.97 13.15
C GLU A 5 -3.55 -8.31 12.53
N GLU A 6 -4.50 -9.19 12.25
CA GLU A 6 -4.24 -10.46 11.56
C GLU A 6 -3.70 -10.25 10.14
N ILE A 7 -4.25 -9.27 9.40
CA ILE A 7 -3.77 -8.95 8.05
C ILE A 7 -2.36 -8.33 8.11
N VAL A 8 -2.10 -7.42 9.05
CA VAL A 8 -0.77 -6.84 9.23
C VAL A 8 0.26 -7.94 9.53
N GLN A 9 -0.06 -8.89 10.41
CA GLN A 9 0.84 -10.00 10.73
C GLN A 9 1.13 -10.87 9.50
N GLN A 10 0.11 -11.18 8.70
CA GLN A 10 0.29 -11.92 7.45
C GLN A 10 1.20 -11.17 6.46
N GLU A 11 0.98 -9.86 6.29
CA GLU A 11 1.81 -9.04 5.41
C GLU A 11 3.25 -8.88 5.93
N GLU A 12 3.46 -8.78 7.24
CA GLU A 12 4.79 -8.80 7.83
C GLU A 12 5.53 -10.12 7.53
N ASP A 13 4.87 -11.26 7.72
CA ASP A 13 5.45 -12.58 7.47
C ASP A 13 5.81 -12.76 5.99
N LEU A 14 5.00 -12.22 5.09
CA LEU A 14 5.29 -12.19 3.65
C LEU A 14 6.48 -11.27 3.34
N LEU A 15 6.46 -10.04 3.82
CA LEU A 15 7.53 -9.06 3.57
C LEU A 15 8.88 -9.51 4.13
N ARG A 16 8.90 -10.20 5.28
CA ARG A 16 10.12 -10.80 5.84
C ARG A 16 10.72 -11.86 4.93
N LYS A 17 9.89 -12.63 4.22
CA LYS A 17 10.32 -13.64 3.24
C LYS A 17 10.81 -13.00 1.95
N VAL A 18 10.13 -11.95 1.48
CA VAL A 18 10.50 -11.24 0.22
C VAL A 18 11.77 -10.42 0.38
N HIS A 19 11.98 -9.79 1.54
CA HIS A 19 13.13 -8.93 1.82
C HIS A 19 13.98 -9.51 2.95
N PRO A 20 14.72 -10.61 2.76
CA PRO A 20 15.44 -11.28 3.85
C PRO A 20 16.58 -10.42 4.42
N THR A 21 17.25 -9.61 3.61
CA THR A 21 18.42 -8.82 4.03
C THR A 21 18.12 -7.32 4.12
N PRO A 22 18.92 -6.54 4.89
CA PRO A 22 18.79 -5.08 4.92
C PRO A 22 19.04 -4.39 3.58
N ASN A 23 19.78 -5.02 2.67
CA ASN A 23 20.11 -4.46 1.35
C ASN A 23 18.93 -4.58 0.36
N ASP A 24 17.93 -5.41 0.65
CA ASP A 24 16.75 -5.60 -0.20
C ASP A 24 15.72 -4.47 -0.06
N ILE A 25 15.99 -3.49 0.81
CA ILE A 25 15.11 -2.36 1.11
C ILE A 25 15.54 -1.14 0.30
N PRO A 26 14.58 -0.38 -0.25
CA PRO A 26 14.90 0.81 -1.03
C PRO A 26 15.69 1.83 -0.22
N SER A 27 16.68 2.45 -0.87
CA SER A 27 17.42 3.57 -0.30
C SER A 27 16.57 4.84 -0.30
N CYS A 28 16.91 5.82 0.55
CA CYS A 28 16.19 7.09 0.55
C CYS A 28 16.34 7.84 -0.79
N THR A 29 17.43 7.61 -1.52
CA THR A 29 17.63 8.19 -2.86
C THR A 29 16.72 7.54 -3.90
N SER A 30 16.47 6.23 -3.84
CA SER A 30 15.51 5.58 -4.76
C SER A 30 14.07 6.02 -4.48
N ILE A 31 13.72 6.23 -3.21
CA ILE A 31 12.39 6.75 -2.84
C ILE A 31 12.24 8.20 -3.34
N LEU A 32 13.29 9.01 -3.22
CA LEU A 32 13.30 10.38 -3.75
C LEU A 32 13.19 10.41 -5.28
N ASP A 33 13.91 9.55 -5.99
CA ASP A 33 13.81 9.43 -7.45
C ASP A 33 12.38 9.07 -7.88
N GLU A 34 11.74 8.12 -7.19
CA GLU A 34 10.35 7.76 -7.48
C GLU A 34 9.38 8.92 -7.21
N PHE A 35 9.60 9.68 -6.13
CA PHE A 35 8.87 10.91 -5.86
C PHE A 35 9.03 11.91 -7.02
N LEU A 36 10.26 12.22 -7.43
CA LEU A 36 10.51 13.17 -8.52
C LEU A 36 9.96 12.67 -9.87
N ARG A 37 10.03 11.37 -10.13
CA ARG A 37 9.47 10.73 -11.32
C ARG A 37 7.95 10.89 -11.41
N SER A 38 7.26 10.98 -10.27
CA SER A 38 5.81 11.24 -10.25
C SER A 38 5.45 12.66 -10.74
N TYR A 39 6.38 13.61 -10.64
CA TYR A 39 6.22 14.97 -11.20
C TYR A 39 6.56 15.07 -12.68
N ALA A 40 7.13 14.02 -13.28
CA ALA A 40 7.46 14.03 -14.70
C ALA A 40 6.18 14.21 -15.55
N PRO A 41 6.21 15.07 -16.58
CA PRO A 41 5.01 15.45 -17.34
C PRO A 41 4.31 14.25 -18.00
N GLY A 42 5.07 13.25 -18.45
CA GLY A 42 4.51 12.04 -19.03
C GLY A 42 3.65 11.21 -18.06
N GLN A 43 3.98 11.20 -16.76
CA GLN A 43 3.16 10.50 -15.76
C GLN A 43 1.90 11.29 -15.42
N GLN A 44 2.03 12.61 -15.31
CA GLN A 44 0.92 13.52 -15.07
C GLN A 44 -0.13 13.43 -16.19
N ILE A 45 0.29 13.37 -17.45
CA ILE A 45 -0.61 13.19 -18.61
C ILE A 45 -1.32 11.83 -18.55
N ARG A 46 -0.61 10.74 -18.23
CA ARG A 46 -1.21 9.41 -18.12
C ARG A 46 -2.24 9.32 -17.01
N SER A 47 -1.96 9.94 -15.86
CA SER A 47 -2.91 10.03 -14.76
C SER A 47 -4.16 10.79 -15.17
N LEU A 48 -3.98 11.96 -15.82
CA LEU A 48 -5.08 12.77 -16.31
C LEU A 48 -5.96 12.00 -17.29
N TYR A 49 -5.36 11.23 -18.20
CA TYR A 49 -6.08 10.40 -19.14
C TYR A 49 -6.87 9.26 -18.46
N ARG A 50 -6.28 8.57 -17.47
CA ARG A 50 -6.92 7.40 -16.81
C ARG A 50 -7.96 7.77 -15.77
N TYR A 51 -7.67 8.78 -14.96
CA TYR A 51 -8.42 9.09 -13.74
C TYR A 51 -9.10 10.45 -13.80
N GLY A 52 -8.88 11.25 -14.85
CA GLY A 52 -9.43 12.60 -14.98
C GLY A 52 -8.82 13.63 -14.02
N THR A 53 -7.86 13.20 -13.21
CA THR A 53 -7.09 14.03 -12.31
C THR A 53 -5.64 14.00 -12.75
N THR A 54 -4.93 15.14 -12.67
CA THR A 54 -3.47 15.08 -12.64
C THR A 54 -3.10 14.08 -11.54
N SER A 55 -1.93 13.45 -11.60
CA SER A 55 -1.46 12.71 -10.43
C SER A 55 -1.09 13.74 -9.37
N GLY A 56 -2.07 14.51 -8.86
CA GLY A 56 -2.57 14.41 -7.49
C GLY A 56 -1.47 14.00 -6.56
N THR A 57 -0.41 14.80 -6.59
CA THR A 57 0.63 14.98 -5.61
C THR A 57 0.82 13.76 -4.73
N ALA A 58 1.80 12.92 -5.07
CA ALA A 58 2.89 12.43 -4.24
C ALA A 58 2.82 12.48 -2.68
N ALA A 59 1.67 12.65 -2.04
CA ALA A 59 1.51 13.01 -0.64
C ALA A 59 2.10 11.89 0.22
N GLY A 60 1.68 10.64 -0.04
CA GLY A 60 2.30 9.49 0.61
C GLY A 60 3.76 9.25 0.22
N LYS A 61 4.18 9.62 -1.00
CA LYS A 61 5.57 9.41 -1.47
C LYS A 61 6.56 10.37 -0.82
N TRP A 62 6.14 11.60 -0.54
CA TRP A 62 6.94 12.55 0.24
C TRP A 62 7.05 12.12 1.69
N ASP A 63 5.94 11.66 2.27
CA ASP A 63 5.95 11.10 3.63
C ASP A 63 6.85 9.87 3.72
N ASP A 64 6.88 9.02 2.69
CA ASP A 64 7.82 7.90 2.60
C ASP A 64 9.28 8.34 2.58
N PHE A 65 9.58 9.43 1.85
CA PHE A 65 10.92 10.00 1.82
C PHE A 65 11.33 10.57 3.19
N MET A 66 10.46 11.35 3.81
CA MET A 66 10.70 11.92 5.14
C MET A 66 10.83 10.85 6.21
N TYR A 67 10.02 9.79 6.13
CA TYR A 67 10.15 8.62 6.99
C TYR A 67 11.49 7.89 6.77
N CYS A 68 11.95 7.73 5.53
CA CYS A 68 13.26 7.14 5.28
C CYS A 68 14.40 7.97 5.91
N ILE A 69 14.32 9.30 5.81
CA ILE A 69 15.29 10.21 6.45
C ILE A 69 15.26 10.06 7.96
N SER A 70 14.08 10.02 8.58
CA SER A 70 13.95 9.88 10.05
C SER A 70 14.54 8.55 10.55
N LEU A 71 14.58 7.52 9.70
CA LEU A 71 15.19 6.22 10.01
C LEU A 71 16.70 6.15 9.79
N LYS A 72 17.35 7.22 9.30
CA LYS A 72 18.79 7.21 8.99
C LYS A 72 19.68 6.99 10.23
N ALA A 73 19.21 7.40 11.41
CA ALA A 73 19.94 7.26 12.67
C ALA A 73 19.96 5.82 13.24
N TYR A 74 19.13 4.91 12.71
CA TYR A 74 19.04 3.53 13.18
C TYR A 74 20.02 2.60 12.44
N SER A 75 20.29 1.45 13.06
CA SER A 75 21.03 0.34 12.42
C SER A 75 20.31 -0.15 11.15
N ALA A 76 21.02 -0.87 10.29
CA ALA A 76 20.44 -1.34 9.03
C ALA A 76 19.29 -2.34 9.28
N GLU A 77 19.43 -3.15 10.32
CA GLU A 77 18.49 -4.16 10.79
C GLU A 77 17.24 -3.52 11.41
N ASP A 78 17.41 -2.52 12.27
CA ASP A 78 16.28 -1.78 12.86
C ASP A 78 15.53 -0.98 11.79
N ARG A 79 16.25 -0.38 10.84
CA ARG A 79 15.65 0.30 9.70
C ARG A 79 14.81 -0.66 8.88
N ARG A 80 15.32 -1.88 8.66
CA ARG A 80 14.58 -2.94 7.97
C ARG A 80 13.30 -3.31 8.70
N GLU A 81 13.37 -3.56 10.00
CA GLU A 81 12.19 -3.94 10.76
C GLU A 81 11.12 -2.85 10.73
N LYS A 82 11.51 -1.59 10.95
CA LYS A 82 10.59 -0.46 10.93
C LYS A 82 9.98 -0.23 9.55
N TRP A 83 10.77 -0.38 8.50
CA TRP A 83 10.26 -0.32 7.13
C TRP A 83 9.24 -1.43 6.84
N ILE A 84 9.52 -2.67 7.23
CA ILE A 84 8.60 -3.82 7.06
C ILE A 84 7.27 -3.54 7.76
N LYS A 85 7.29 -3.09 9.02
CA LYS A 85 6.08 -2.79 9.80
C LYS A 85 5.19 -1.75 9.10
N ARG A 86 5.76 -0.58 8.77
CA ARG A 86 5.02 0.48 8.07
C ARG A 86 4.51 0.02 6.71
N ARG A 87 5.25 -0.84 6.01
CA ARG A 87 4.85 -1.38 4.72
C ARG A 87 3.72 -2.40 4.84
N ALA A 88 3.74 -3.23 5.88
CA ALA A 88 2.67 -4.18 6.20
C ALA A 88 1.36 -3.44 6.52
N GLU A 89 1.41 -2.39 7.34
CA GLU A 89 0.26 -1.52 7.62
C GLU A 89 -0.33 -0.92 6.33
N TRP A 90 0.53 -0.41 5.45
CA TRP A 90 0.10 0.16 4.16
C TRP A 90 -0.62 -0.88 3.28
N TRP A 91 -0.11 -2.11 3.21
CA TRP A 91 -0.75 -3.20 2.49
C TRP A 91 -2.06 -3.64 3.15
N ALA A 92 -2.09 -3.73 4.48
CA ALA A 92 -3.27 -4.08 5.23
C ALA A 92 -4.42 -3.09 4.99
N HIS A 93 -4.13 -1.78 4.99
CA HIS A 93 -5.12 -0.75 4.63
C HIS A 93 -5.68 -0.96 3.22
N ARG A 94 -4.83 -1.19 2.23
CA ARG A 94 -5.26 -1.46 0.84
C ARG A 94 -6.11 -2.73 0.69
N ARG A 95 -5.85 -3.75 1.52
CA ARG A 95 -6.60 -5.01 1.48
C ARG A 95 -7.95 -4.91 2.18
N MET A 96 -8.07 -4.02 3.16
CA MET A 96 -9.35 -3.72 3.81
C MET A 96 -10.24 -2.79 2.97
N GLU A 97 -9.65 -1.96 2.11
CA GLU A 97 -10.39 -1.21 1.11
C GLU A 97 -11.06 -2.16 0.09
N ARG A 98 -12.20 -1.74 -0.46
CA ARG A 98 -12.99 -2.58 -1.38
C ARG A 98 -12.17 -2.92 -2.63
N SER A 99 -12.00 -4.21 -2.90
CA SER A 99 -11.31 -4.70 -4.08
C SER A 99 -12.30 -4.84 -5.24
N SER A 100 -11.80 -4.77 -6.48
CA SER A 100 -12.59 -5.15 -7.65
C SER A 100 -13.04 -6.63 -7.61
N GLU A 101 -12.40 -7.45 -6.78
CA GLU A 101 -12.77 -8.86 -6.58
C GLU A 101 -14.12 -9.02 -5.86
N ASP A 102 -14.51 -8.04 -5.02
CA ASP A 102 -15.82 -8.01 -4.34
C ASP A 102 -17.00 -7.95 -5.35
N VAL A 103 -16.74 -7.54 -6.60
CA VAL A 103 -17.76 -7.51 -7.67
C VAL A 103 -18.21 -8.93 -8.05
N TRP A 104 -17.36 -9.94 -7.87
CA TRP A 104 -17.72 -11.32 -8.17
C TRP A 104 -18.71 -11.89 -7.15
N ASP A 105 -18.57 -11.53 -5.88
CA ASP A 105 -19.53 -11.92 -4.83
C ASP A 105 -20.93 -11.33 -5.09
N VAL A 106 -20.99 -10.11 -5.63
CA VAL A 106 -22.25 -9.47 -6.05
C VAL A 106 -22.89 -10.21 -7.24
N ARG A 107 -22.10 -10.81 -8.13
CA ARG A 107 -22.62 -11.57 -9.28
C ARG A 107 -23.18 -12.93 -8.87
N THR A 108 -22.62 -13.57 -7.85
CA THR A 108 -23.08 -14.87 -7.35
C THR A 108 -24.36 -14.75 -6.53
N CYS A 109 -24.67 -13.57 -5.97
CA CYS A 109 -25.89 -13.33 -5.23
C CYS A 109 -26.68 -12.12 -5.76
N VAL A 110 -27.48 -12.35 -6.81
CA VAL A 110 -28.36 -11.34 -7.47
C VAL A 110 -29.40 -10.76 -6.49
N VAL A 111 -29.70 -11.43 -5.38
CA VAL A 111 -30.76 -11.05 -4.41
C VAL A 111 -30.24 -10.16 -3.27
N CYS A 112 -28.94 -10.16 -2.95
CA CYS A 112 -28.41 -9.36 -1.83
C CYS A 112 -28.19 -7.88 -2.14
N ALA A 113 -28.26 -7.46 -3.40
CA ALA A 113 -27.96 -6.08 -3.80
C ALA A 113 -29.04 -5.04 -3.39
N LEU A 114 -30.19 -5.47 -2.87
CA LEU A 114 -31.32 -4.59 -2.57
C LEU A 114 -31.73 -4.46 -1.09
N SER A 115 -31.11 -5.18 -0.16
CA SER A 115 -31.48 -5.07 1.26
C SER A 115 -30.27 -5.06 2.19
N ARG A 116 -30.23 -4.03 3.03
CA ARG A 116 -29.18 -3.77 4.03
C ARG A 116 -29.05 -4.85 5.12
N TRP A 117 -29.88 -5.89 5.14
CA TRP A 117 -29.88 -6.92 6.18
C TRP A 117 -30.40 -8.28 5.67
N THR A 118 -29.82 -9.33 6.27
CA THR A 118 -30.16 -10.76 6.34
C THR A 118 -30.02 -11.64 5.09
N CYS A 119 -28.90 -12.37 5.03
CA CYS A 119 -28.97 -13.82 4.90
C CYS A 119 -28.47 -14.42 6.21
N THR A 120 -29.40 -14.73 7.12
CA THR A 120 -29.17 -15.77 8.14
C THR A 120 -29.29 -17.13 7.46
N ASP A 121 -28.44 -18.06 7.92
CA ASP A 121 -28.20 -19.46 7.49
C ASP A 121 -29.27 -20.14 6.62
#